data_AF-A0A816H0R4-F1
#
_entry.id   AF-A0A816H0R4-F1
#
_cell.length_a   1.000
_cell.length_b   1.000
_cell.length_c   1.000
_cell.angle_alpha   90.00
_cell.angle_beta   90.00
_cell.angle_gamma   90.00
#
_symmetry.space_group_name_H-M   'P 1'
#
loop_
_entity.id
_entity.type
_entity.pdbx_description
1 polymer ?
#
loop_
_entity_poly.entity_id
_entity_poly.type
_entity_poly.pdbx_seq_one_letter_code
_entity_poly.pdbx_strand_id
1 'polypeptide(L)'
;FSMATNESQREILDIQPRKQWENGHGYCGETSIQSIGLYYGCWISQQLVRSINQGEFLLTDDGNDEETLKRLHFNYERWLFENKSKPQYKDYCVWLKNHLLQKHPCIITVYLDDDEKDEDYDHIMPAIGIQSHSSKDSYDPNDILFFYNLFHLKLLERKLNVNDMIQTRNSCRCQMKNGGCIPRDINYGYAILGIKDDQHVTLPIQLKVNVSDEPNVSTGSLPILMDGTILISNLQFNRDYVLLRYKTHRFVPTSGDIQHFLRSNYQFRHDFRASQSTYTYHDPEKIPSNGSTYYRCVPAKDIHSHKTDEEL
;
A
#
# COMPACT_ATOMS: atom_id res chain seq x y z
N PHE A 1 -35.62 15.56 -9.54
CA PHE A 1 -34.96 14.25 -9.55
C PHE A 1 -33.82 14.29 -10.55
N SER A 2 -32.60 14.53 -10.07
CA SER A 2 -31.40 14.44 -10.92
C SER A 2 -31.11 12.95 -11.11
N MET A 3 -31.15 12.48 -12.36
CA MET A 3 -30.61 11.18 -12.72
C MET A 3 -29.09 11.29 -12.62
N ALA A 4 -28.52 10.77 -11.53
CA ALA A 4 -27.09 10.51 -11.48
C ALA A 4 -26.77 9.52 -12.60
N THR A 5 -26.08 9.98 -13.62
CA THR A 5 -25.50 9.11 -14.64
C THR A 5 -24.54 8.16 -13.94
N ASN A 6 -24.79 6.85 -14.03
CA ASN A 6 -23.82 5.79 -13.68
C ASN A 6 -22.62 5.92 -14.62
N GLU A 7 -21.75 6.88 -14.35
CA GLU A 7 -20.50 7.03 -15.07
C GLU A 7 -19.53 5.97 -14.55
N SER A 8 -18.95 5.20 -15.48
CA SER A 8 -17.97 4.18 -15.11
C SER A 8 -16.77 4.86 -14.45
N GLN A 9 -16.39 4.39 -13.26
CA GLN A 9 -15.27 4.92 -12.51
C GLN A 9 -14.08 3.98 -12.62
N ARG A 10 -12.90 4.49 -12.99
CA ARG A 10 -11.68 3.69 -13.10
C ARG A 10 -10.54 4.35 -12.36
N GLU A 11 -9.98 3.64 -11.39
CA GLU A 11 -8.80 4.07 -10.63
C GLU A 11 -7.77 2.95 -10.64
N ILE A 12 -6.54 3.25 -11.03
CA ILE A 12 -5.39 2.34 -10.94
C ILE A 12 -4.22 3.14 -10.39
N LEU A 13 -3.74 2.70 -9.23
CA LEU A 13 -2.67 3.35 -8.51
C LEU A 13 -1.32 3.03 -9.15
N ASP A 14 -0.44 4.03 -9.25
CA ASP A 14 0.94 3.89 -9.73
C ASP A 14 1.81 3.23 -8.65
N ILE A 15 1.53 1.95 -8.40
CA ILE A 15 2.24 1.10 -7.45
C ILE A 15 3.23 0.25 -8.22
N GLN A 16 4.49 0.24 -7.81
CA GLN A 16 5.51 -0.55 -8.50
C GLN A 16 5.30 -2.05 -8.20
N PRO A 17 5.24 -2.92 -9.23
CA PRO A 17 5.16 -4.35 -9.03
C PRO A 17 6.43 -4.89 -8.37
N ARG A 18 6.26 -5.88 -7.50
CA ARG A 18 7.33 -6.55 -6.75
C ARG A 18 7.25 -8.06 -6.93
N LYS A 19 8.36 -8.74 -6.70
CA LYS A 19 8.42 -10.20 -6.61
C LYS A 19 8.66 -10.66 -5.18
N GLN A 20 7.89 -11.66 -4.76
CA GLN A 20 8.10 -12.31 -3.48
C GLN A 20 9.24 -13.32 -3.54
N TRP A 21 9.81 -13.60 -2.39
CA TRP A 21 10.62 -14.80 -2.20
C TRP A 21 9.73 -16.03 -1.99
N GLU A 22 10.17 -17.16 -2.53
CA GLU A 22 9.41 -18.42 -2.54
C GLU A 22 9.90 -19.43 -1.48
N ASN A 23 10.70 -19.00 -0.51
CA ASN A 23 11.14 -19.83 0.62
C ASN A 23 10.41 -19.46 1.92
N GLY A 24 10.44 -20.38 2.90
CA GLY A 24 9.85 -20.14 4.23
C GLY A 24 8.36 -19.83 4.15
N HIS A 25 7.61 -20.69 3.45
CA HIS A 25 6.17 -20.56 3.19
C HIS A 25 5.76 -19.32 2.37
N GLY A 26 6.72 -18.72 1.65
CA GLY A 26 6.49 -17.57 0.78
C GLY A 26 6.52 -16.25 1.56
N TYR A 27 6.63 -15.12 0.85
CA TYR A 27 6.69 -13.76 1.42
C TYR A 27 5.56 -12.86 0.86
N CYS A 28 4.37 -13.42 0.63
CA CYS A 28 3.28 -12.76 -0.07
C CYS A 28 2.74 -11.53 0.67
N GLY A 29 2.53 -11.65 1.98
CA GLY A 29 2.14 -10.54 2.84
C GLY A 29 3.22 -9.46 2.91
N GLU A 30 4.47 -9.85 3.14
CA GLU A 30 5.60 -8.93 3.23
C GLU A 30 5.85 -8.17 1.93
N THR A 31 5.73 -8.85 0.80
CA THR A 31 5.89 -8.24 -0.52
C THR A 31 4.72 -7.32 -0.88
N SER A 32 3.51 -7.64 -0.41
CA SER A 32 2.36 -6.73 -0.51
C SER A 32 2.64 -5.42 0.24
N ILE A 33 3.16 -5.51 1.46
CA ILE A 33 3.57 -4.34 2.27
C ILE A 33 4.71 -3.57 1.60
N GLN A 34 5.72 -4.26 1.07
CA GLN A 34 6.81 -3.61 0.33
C GLN A 34 6.28 -2.82 -0.86
N SER A 35 5.41 -3.43 -1.67
CA SER A 35 4.84 -2.79 -2.87
C SER A 35 3.99 -1.57 -2.50
N ILE A 36 3.09 -1.70 -1.51
CA ILE A 36 2.26 -0.59 -1.03
C ILE A 36 3.10 0.49 -0.34
N GLY A 37 4.14 0.11 0.39
CA GLY A 37 5.06 1.05 1.04
C GLY A 37 5.67 2.05 0.05
N LEU A 38 6.02 1.58 -1.15
CA LEU A 38 6.53 2.44 -2.22
C LEU A 38 5.52 3.51 -2.63
N TYR A 39 4.24 3.17 -2.71
CA TYR A 39 3.16 4.13 -2.98
C TYR A 39 3.04 5.25 -1.92
N TYR A 40 3.53 4.98 -0.72
CA TYR A 40 3.54 5.91 0.41
C TYR A 40 4.95 6.40 0.77
N GLY A 41 5.89 6.34 -0.18
CA GLY A 41 7.22 6.93 -0.01
C GLY A 41 8.13 6.14 0.94
N CYS A 42 7.97 4.82 1.01
CA CYS A 42 8.70 3.95 1.92
C CYS A 42 9.29 2.74 1.18
N TRP A 43 10.59 2.51 1.32
CA TRP A 43 11.20 1.20 1.05
C TRP A 43 11.20 0.39 2.34
N ILE A 44 10.70 -0.84 2.28
CA ILE A 44 10.65 -1.78 3.40
C ILE A 44 10.98 -3.16 2.84
N SER A 45 12.10 -3.76 3.26
CA SER A 45 12.49 -5.09 2.79
C SER A 45 11.50 -6.17 3.23
N GLN A 46 11.36 -7.22 2.42
CA GLN A 46 10.51 -8.38 2.75
C GLN A 46 10.92 -8.98 4.10
N GLN A 47 12.22 -9.18 4.30
CA GLN A 47 12.77 -9.69 5.57
C GLN A 47 12.44 -8.77 6.76
N LEU A 48 12.47 -7.45 6.59
CA LEU A 48 12.20 -6.53 7.69
C LEU A 48 10.73 -6.62 8.12
N VAL A 49 9.79 -6.72 7.17
CA VAL A 49 8.37 -6.90 7.51
C VAL A 49 8.20 -8.18 8.32
N ARG A 50 8.73 -9.32 7.84
CA ARG A 50 8.70 -10.60 8.57
C ARG A 50 9.32 -10.51 9.96
N SER A 51 10.43 -9.80 10.09
CA SER A 51 11.13 -9.65 11.37
C SER A 51 10.34 -8.80 12.38
N ILE A 52 9.65 -7.75 11.91
CA ILE A 52 8.76 -6.93 12.74
C ILE A 52 7.53 -7.74 13.18
N ASN A 53 7.01 -8.55 12.26
CA ASN A 53 5.87 -9.44 12.47
C ASN A 53 6.20 -10.68 13.32
N GLN A 54 7.49 -10.97 13.52
CA GLN A 54 7.98 -12.15 14.26
C GLN A 54 7.54 -13.48 13.62
N GLY A 55 7.37 -13.48 12.30
CA GLY A 55 6.83 -14.60 11.54
C GLY A 55 6.22 -14.13 10.22
N GLU A 56 5.61 -15.05 9.49
CA GLU A 56 4.91 -14.76 8.23
C GLU A 56 3.82 -13.71 8.44
N PHE A 57 3.77 -12.69 7.57
CA PHE A 57 2.66 -11.74 7.55
C PHE A 57 1.41 -12.41 6.99
N LEU A 58 0.56 -12.92 7.89
CA LEU A 58 -0.69 -13.59 7.58
C LEU A 58 -1.86 -12.73 8.07
N LEU A 59 -2.96 -12.69 7.29
CA LEU A 59 -4.15 -11.91 7.62
C LEU A 59 -5.03 -12.76 8.54
N THR A 60 -4.65 -12.84 9.82
CA THR A 60 -5.31 -13.69 10.83
C THR A 60 -5.85 -12.87 12.00
N ASP A 61 -6.50 -13.55 12.94
CA ASP A 61 -7.02 -12.94 14.17
C ASP A 61 -5.98 -12.87 15.30
N ASP A 62 -4.74 -13.32 15.05
CA ASP A 62 -3.70 -13.36 16.07
C ASP A 62 -3.11 -11.97 16.42
N GLY A 63 -3.39 -10.96 15.59
CA GLY A 63 -3.06 -9.55 15.80
C GLY A 63 -1.61 -9.15 15.47
N ASN A 64 -0.77 -10.07 14.99
CA ASN A 64 0.62 -9.77 14.65
C ASN A 64 0.73 -8.83 13.43
N ASP A 65 -0.13 -9.05 12.44
CA ASP A 65 -0.25 -8.27 11.22
C ASP A 65 -0.62 -6.80 11.49
N GLU A 66 -1.63 -6.56 12.35
CA GLU A 66 -2.03 -5.24 12.79
C GLU A 66 -0.92 -4.50 13.52
N GLU A 67 -0.25 -5.18 14.46
CA GLU A 67 0.89 -4.61 15.18
C GLU A 67 2.04 -4.28 14.23
N THR A 68 2.26 -5.10 13.20
CA THR A 68 3.22 -4.81 12.14
C THR A 68 2.87 -3.56 11.36
N LEU A 69 1.61 -3.41 10.92
CA LEU A 69 1.13 -2.19 10.25
C LEU A 69 1.30 -0.94 11.13
N LYS A 70 0.98 -1.04 12.42
CA LYS A 70 1.17 0.02 13.41
C LYS A 70 2.65 0.40 13.54
N ARG A 71 3.55 -0.57 13.68
CA ARG A 71 5.01 -0.35 13.79
C ARG A 71 5.63 0.24 12.54
N LEU A 72 5.09 -0.10 11.37
CA LEU A 72 5.49 0.48 10.08
C LEU A 72 4.87 1.87 9.82
N HIS A 73 4.06 2.37 10.76
CA HIS A 73 3.40 3.67 10.72
C HIS A 73 2.41 3.80 9.54
N PHE A 74 1.66 2.74 9.24
CA PHE A 74 0.54 2.79 8.33
C PHE A 74 -0.78 3.08 9.08
N ASN A 75 -1.61 3.92 8.48
CA ASN A 75 -3.05 3.95 8.77
C ASN A 75 -3.71 2.86 7.93
N TYR A 76 -4.58 2.07 8.55
CA TYR A 76 -5.24 0.96 7.89
C TYR A 76 -6.68 0.78 8.37
N GLU A 77 -7.48 0.13 7.53
CA GLU A 77 -8.78 -0.41 7.89
C GLU A 77 -8.78 -1.91 7.62
N ARG A 78 -9.18 -2.70 8.62
CA ARG A 78 -9.34 -4.16 8.50
C ARG A 78 -10.76 -4.49 8.03
N TRP A 79 -10.88 -5.44 7.11
CA TRP A 79 -12.17 -6.08 6.84
C TRP A 79 -12.57 -6.98 8.02
N LEU A 80 -13.59 -6.57 8.77
CA LEU A 80 -14.10 -7.30 9.95
C LEU A 80 -15.04 -8.44 9.54
N PHE A 81 -14.48 -9.55 9.09
CA PHE A 81 -15.22 -10.71 8.56
C PHE A 81 -16.11 -11.41 9.61
N GLU A 82 -15.75 -11.34 10.88
CA GLU A 82 -16.43 -11.97 12.01
C GLU A 82 -17.87 -11.43 12.17
N ASN A 83 -18.08 -10.19 11.73
CA ASN A 83 -19.36 -9.48 11.83
C ASN A 83 -20.21 -9.58 10.56
N LYS A 84 -19.86 -10.46 9.61
CA LYS A 84 -20.48 -10.52 8.29
C LYS A 84 -21.18 -11.86 8.04
N SER A 85 -22.39 -11.80 7.49
CA SER A 85 -23.12 -12.99 7.05
C SER A 85 -22.45 -13.62 5.83
N LYS A 86 -22.38 -14.96 5.80
CA LYS A 86 -21.93 -15.70 4.62
C LYS A 86 -23.07 -15.82 3.58
N PRO A 87 -22.78 -15.80 2.27
CA PRO A 87 -21.47 -15.56 1.67
C PRO A 87 -21.07 -14.06 1.73
N GLN A 88 -19.83 -13.78 2.10
CA GLN A 88 -19.35 -12.41 2.38
C GLN A 88 -18.95 -11.61 1.14
N TYR A 89 -18.68 -12.27 0.01
CA TYR A 89 -17.97 -11.65 -1.11
C TYR A 89 -18.62 -10.38 -1.67
N LYS A 90 -19.95 -10.25 -1.65
CA LYS A 90 -20.62 -9.06 -2.21
C LYS A 90 -20.28 -7.82 -1.39
N ASP A 91 -20.40 -7.91 -0.08
CA ASP A 91 -20.09 -6.80 0.83
C ASP A 91 -18.58 -6.53 0.82
N TYR A 92 -17.76 -7.58 0.72
CA TYR A 92 -16.31 -7.45 0.58
C TYR A 92 -15.90 -6.74 -0.72
N CYS A 93 -16.52 -7.06 -1.86
CA CYS A 93 -16.27 -6.38 -3.12
C CYS A 93 -16.71 -4.91 -3.10
N VAL A 94 -17.81 -4.57 -2.41
CA VAL A 94 -18.23 -3.17 -2.18
C VAL A 94 -17.22 -2.44 -1.31
N TRP A 95 -16.70 -3.09 -0.27
CA TRP A 95 -15.64 -2.54 0.57
C TRP A 95 -14.35 -2.29 -0.22
N LEU A 96 -13.86 -3.26 -0.99
CA LEU A 96 -12.71 -3.10 -1.89
C LEU A 96 -12.92 -1.94 -2.86
N LYS A 97 -14.08 -1.88 -3.52
CA LYS A 97 -14.43 -0.80 -4.45
C LYS A 97 -14.32 0.56 -3.78
N ASN A 98 -14.92 0.73 -2.60
CA ASN A 98 -14.90 1.99 -1.88
C ASN A 98 -13.48 2.45 -1.53
N HIS A 99 -12.59 1.54 -1.12
CA HIS A 99 -11.21 1.89 -0.81
C HIS A 99 -10.39 2.21 -2.07
N LEU A 100 -10.50 1.39 -3.11
CA LEU A 100 -9.73 1.56 -4.34
C LEU A 100 -10.11 2.85 -5.08
N LEU A 101 -11.41 3.21 -5.12
CA LEU A 101 -11.87 4.49 -5.67
C LEU A 101 -11.40 5.71 -4.85
N GLN A 102 -11.06 5.51 -3.58
CA GLN A 102 -10.45 6.52 -2.70
C GLN A 102 -8.92 6.49 -2.72
N LYS A 103 -8.32 5.70 -3.61
CA LYS A 103 -6.86 5.55 -3.75
C LYS A 103 -6.19 4.88 -2.56
N HIS A 104 -6.91 4.06 -1.81
CA HIS A 104 -6.38 3.19 -0.78
C HIS A 104 -6.09 1.80 -1.37
N PRO A 105 -4.82 1.41 -1.59
CA PRO A 105 -4.52 0.04 -2.01
C PRO A 105 -4.95 -0.95 -0.94
N CYS A 106 -5.39 -2.12 -1.38
CA CYS A 106 -5.88 -3.17 -0.49
C CYS A 106 -4.97 -4.39 -0.55
N ILE A 107 -4.76 -5.05 0.58
CA ILE A 107 -4.16 -6.37 0.69
C ILE A 107 -5.31 -7.37 0.74
N ILE A 108 -5.31 -8.34 -0.16
CA ILE A 108 -6.39 -9.32 -0.33
C ILE A 108 -5.86 -10.75 -0.24
N THR A 109 -6.72 -11.68 0.11
CA THR A 109 -6.41 -13.11 0.10
C THR A 109 -7.12 -13.87 -1.02
N VAL A 110 -6.50 -14.95 -1.49
CA VAL A 110 -7.03 -15.83 -2.53
C VAL A 110 -6.72 -17.30 -2.27
N TYR A 111 -7.59 -18.17 -2.78
CA TYR A 111 -7.31 -19.57 -3.00
C TYR A 111 -6.45 -19.78 -4.25
N LEU A 112 -5.57 -20.75 -4.20
CA LEU A 112 -4.81 -21.30 -5.31
C LEU A 112 -5.22 -22.77 -5.51
N ASP A 113 -5.10 -23.24 -6.75
CA ASP A 113 -5.18 -24.66 -7.05
C ASP A 113 -3.77 -25.24 -7.14
N ASP A 114 -3.18 -25.47 -5.97
CA ASP A 114 -1.87 -26.08 -5.76
C ASP A 114 -1.94 -27.17 -4.68
N ASP A 115 -0.79 -27.72 -4.28
CA ASP A 115 -0.71 -28.85 -3.36
C ASP A 115 -0.80 -28.43 -1.87
N GLU A 116 -0.66 -27.15 -1.56
CA GLU A 116 -0.65 -26.60 -0.20
C GLU A 116 -1.98 -25.91 0.11
N LYS A 117 -3.01 -26.74 0.37
CA LYS A 117 -4.39 -26.25 0.47
C LYS A 117 -4.81 -25.88 1.90
N ASP A 118 -4.93 -24.59 2.19
CA ASP A 118 -5.46 -24.07 3.46
C ASP A 118 -6.99 -23.83 3.40
N GLU A 119 -7.72 -24.00 4.50
CA GLU A 119 -9.18 -23.79 4.48
C GLU A 119 -9.57 -22.32 4.35
N ASP A 120 -8.72 -21.38 4.78
CA ASP A 120 -8.99 -19.95 4.79
C ASP A 120 -8.51 -19.25 3.51
N TYR A 121 -7.24 -19.41 3.13
CA TYR A 121 -6.64 -18.88 1.90
C TYR A 121 -5.20 -19.40 1.69
N ASP A 122 -4.68 -19.37 0.46
CA ASP A 122 -3.31 -19.84 0.17
C ASP A 122 -2.32 -18.70 -0.15
N HIS A 123 -2.82 -17.54 -0.59
CA HIS A 123 -1.96 -16.46 -1.07
C HIS A 123 -2.49 -15.06 -0.77
N ILE A 124 -1.57 -14.12 -0.60
CA ILE A 124 -1.84 -12.70 -0.29
C ILE A 124 -1.34 -11.83 -1.44
N MET A 125 -2.11 -10.82 -1.84
CA MET A 125 -1.76 -9.96 -2.97
C MET A 125 -2.18 -8.50 -2.73
N PRO A 126 -1.45 -7.52 -3.31
CA PRO A 126 -1.91 -6.15 -3.37
C PRO A 126 -2.90 -5.95 -4.53
N ALA A 127 -4.13 -5.56 -4.21
CA ALA A 127 -5.07 -4.93 -5.11
C ALA A 127 -4.77 -3.43 -5.20
N ILE A 128 -4.59 -2.95 -6.43
CA ILE A 128 -4.09 -1.60 -6.71
C ILE A 128 -5.05 -0.75 -7.53
N GLY A 129 -6.21 -1.29 -7.91
CA GLY A 129 -7.16 -0.53 -8.68
C GLY A 129 -8.47 -1.26 -8.92
N ILE A 130 -9.47 -0.50 -9.36
CA ILE A 130 -10.76 -1.03 -9.76
C ILE A 130 -11.32 -0.22 -10.94
N GLN A 131 -12.03 -0.92 -11.82
CA GLN A 131 -12.93 -0.31 -12.78
C GLN A 131 -14.35 -0.74 -12.41
N SER A 132 -15.20 0.24 -12.11
CA SER A 132 -16.58 0.03 -11.72
C SER A 132 -17.57 0.59 -12.74
N HIS A 133 -18.72 -0.09 -12.85
CA HIS A 133 -19.82 0.26 -13.76
C HIS A 133 -21.11 0.63 -13.02
N SER A 134 -21.04 0.73 -11.69
CA SER A 134 -22.16 0.95 -10.79
C SER A 134 -21.79 1.95 -9.69
N SER A 135 -22.77 2.29 -8.84
CA SER A 135 -22.51 3.07 -7.62
C SER A 135 -21.44 2.40 -6.76
N LYS A 136 -20.58 3.21 -6.14
CA LYS A 136 -19.55 2.79 -5.18
C LYS A 136 -20.11 1.94 -4.01
N ASP A 137 -21.39 2.14 -3.68
CA ASP A 137 -22.07 1.48 -2.55
C ASP A 137 -22.82 0.19 -2.97
N SER A 138 -22.67 -0.25 -4.22
CA SER A 138 -23.37 -1.42 -4.74
C SER A 138 -22.41 -2.43 -5.37
N TYR A 139 -22.69 -3.72 -5.17
CA TYR A 139 -21.94 -4.80 -5.82
C TYR A 139 -22.33 -4.88 -7.30
N ASP A 140 -21.33 -4.98 -8.19
CA ASP A 140 -21.55 -5.25 -9.61
C ASP A 140 -20.61 -6.37 -10.09
N PRO A 141 -21.15 -7.48 -10.63
CA PRO A 141 -20.35 -8.60 -11.12
C PRO A 141 -19.45 -8.25 -12.33
N ASN A 142 -19.63 -7.08 -12.95
CA ASN A 142 -18.80 -6.60 -14.03
C ASN A 142 -17.65 -5.71 -13.57
N ASP A 143 -17.56 -5.37 -12.27
CA ASP A 143 -16.40 -4.64 -11.75
C ASP A 143 -15.12 -5.44 -12.00
N ILE A 144 -14.06 -4.75 -12.43
CA ILE A 144 -12.76 -5.34 -12.74
C ILE A 144 -11.75 -4.90 -11.68
N LEU A 145 -11.13 -5.87 -11.00
CA LEU A 145 -10.06 -5.64 -10.04
C LEU A 145 -8.70 -5.67 -10.74
N PHE A 146 -7.83 -4.71 -10.43
CA PHE A 146 -6.44 -4.66 -10.88
C PHE A 146 -5.49 -4.99 -9.73
N PHE A 147 -4.56 -5.92 -9.92
CA PHE A 147 -3.70 -6.42 -8.85
C PHE A 147 -2.38 -7.04 -9.36
N TYR A 148 -1.41 -7.24 -8.48
CA TYR A 148 -0.19 -7.99 -8.76
C TYR A 148 -0.19 -9.33 -8.04
N ASN A 149 0.19 -10.41 -8.72
CA ASN A 149 0.25 -11.74 -8.09
C ASN A 149 1.54 -12.01 -7.31
N LEU A 150 2.51 -11.09 -7.34
CA LEU A 150 3.80 -11.16 -6.63
C LEU A 150 4.78 -12.23 -7.14
N PHE A 151 4.42 -13.05 -8.13
CA PHE A 151 5.36 -13.97 -8.80
C PHE A 151 5.91 -13.37 -10.09
N HIS A 152 5.14 -12.46 -10.68
CA HIS A 152 5.47 -11.80 -11.94
C HIS A 152 5.21 -10.30 -11.82
N LEU A 153 5.87 -9.51 -12.66
CA LEU A 153 5.72 -8.05 -12.67
C LEU A 153 4.50 -7.56 -13.48
N LYS A 154 3.68 -8.50 -13.96
CA LYS A 154 2.55 -8.20 -14.85
C LYS A 154 1.34 -7.77 -14.02
N LEU A 155 0.74 -6.64 -14.40
CA LEU A 155 -0.57 -6.25 -13.91
C LEU A 155 -1.63 -7.24 -14.39
N LEU A 156 -2.39 -7.80 -13.46
CA LEU A 156 -3.53 -8.66 -13.76
C LEU A 156 -4.83 -7.89 -13.56
N GLU A 157 -5.83 -8.27 -14.35
CA GLU A 157 -7.18 -7.72 -14.28
C GLU A 157 -8.19 -8.86 -14.36
N ARG A 158 -9.16 -8.89 -13.43
CA ARG A 158 -10.21 -9.93 -13.40
C ARG A 158 -11.53 -9.38 -12.90
N LYS A 159 -12.63 -9.96 -13.36
CA LYS A 159 -13.98 -9.59 -12.92
C LYS A 159 -14.28 -10.12 -11.53
N LEU A 160 -14.91 -9.28 -10.70
CA LEU A 160 -15.36 -9.61 -9.35
C LEU A 160 -16.69 -10.39 -9.36
N ASN A 161 -16.73 -11.54 -10.03
CA ASN A 161 -17.91 -12.41 -10.05
C ASN A 161 -17.59 -13.89 -9.90
N VAL A 162 -18.65 -14.68 -9.71
CA VAL A 162 -18.58 -16.11 -9.38
C VAL A 162 -18.10 -17.01 -10.51
N ASN A 163 -18.08 -16.50 -11.74
CA ASN A 163 -17.59 -17.23 -12.92
C ASN A 163 -16.13 -16.89 -13.25
N ASP A 164 -15.52 -15.96 -12.50
CA ASP A 164 -14.15 -15.51 -12.71
C ASP A 164 -13.38 -15.56 -11.38
N MET A 165 -13.29 -14.44 -10.64
CA MET A 165 -12.40 -14.34 -9.47
C MET A 165 -13.03 -14.81 -8.15
N ILE A 166 -14.35 -14.89 -8.00
CA ILE A 166 -14.99 -15.25 -6.73
C ILE A 166 -15.34 -16.74 -6.71
N GLN A 167 -14.70 -17.57 -5.88
CA GLN A 167 -15.02 -19.01 -5.85
C GLN A 167 -14.99 -19.59 -4.44
N THR A 168 -15.64 -20.74 -4.26
CA THR A 168 -15.43 -21.56 -3.05
C THR A 168 -14.09 -22.29 -3.15
N ARG A 169 -13.56 -22.74 -2.01
CA ARG A 169 -12.34 -23.56 -1.96
C ARG A 169 -12.39 -24.72 -2.95
N ASN A 170 -13.47 -25.50 -2.89
CA ASN A 170 -13.68 -26.68 -3.72
C ASN A 170 -13.88 -26.37 -5.21
N SER A 171 -14.29 -25.14 -5.56
CA SER A 171 -14.50 -24.74 -6.95
C SER A 171 -13.27 -24.09 -7.58
N CYS A 172 -12.40 -23.44 -6.79
CA CYS A 172 -11.26 -22.74 -7.34
C CYS A 172 -10.32 -23.69 -8.08
N ARG A 173 -10.06 -23.37 -9.35
CA ARG A 173 -9.09 -24.07 -10.24
C ARG A 173 -8.04 -23.10 -10.79
N CYS A 174 -7.91 -21.93 -10.16
CA CYS A 174 -7.00 -20.90 -10.63
C CYS A 174 -5.59 -21.15 -10.12
N GLN A 175 -4.67 -21.37 -11.06
CA GLN A 175 -3.25 -21.36 -10.77
C GLN A 175 -2.75 -19.95 -10.44
N MET A 176 -1.66 -19.91 -9.70
CA MET A 176 -0.87 -18.73 -9.30
C MET A 176 -0.65 -17.68 -10.41
N LYS A 177 -0.34 -18.11 -11.63
CA LYS A 177 -0.13 -17.21 -12.79
C LYS A 177 -1.34 -16.32 -13.11
N ASN A 178 -2.54 -16.74 -12.69
CA ASN A 178 -3.81 -16.04 -12.89
C ASN A 178 -4.32 -15.31 -11.63
N GLY A 179 -3.58 -15.37 -10.51
CA GLY A 179 -3.92 -14.63 -9.30
C GLY A 179 -4.96 -15.30 -8.39
N GLY A 180 -5.22 -16.60 -8.53
CA GLY A 180 -6.11 -17.32 -7.60
C GLY A 180 -7.58 -16.91 -7.65
N CYS A 181 -8.38 -17.36 -6.68
CA CYS A 181 -9.78 -16.98 -6.51
C CYS A 181 -9.99 -16.33 -5.14
N ILE A 182 -10.61 -15.14 -5.10
CA ILE A 182 -11.09 -14.56 -3.83
C ILE A 182 -12.13 -15.52 -3.24
N PRO A 183 -12.01 -15.88 -1.95
CA PRO A 183 -12.99 -16.74 -1.29
C PRO A 183 -14.41 -16.20 -1.37
N ARG A 184 -15.40 -17.07 -1.61
CA ARG A 184 -16.81 -16.65 -1.65
C ARG A 184 -17.40 -16.38 -0.27
N ASP A 185 -17.00 -17.18 0.72
CA ASP A 185 -17.76 -17.34 1.96
C ASP A 185 -17.16 -16.58 3.15
N ILE A 186 -15.83 -16.60 3.35
CA ILE A 186 -15.11 -15.78 4.33
C ILE A 186 -14.00 -15.03 3.60
N ASN A 187 -13.90 -13.71 3.80
CA ASN A 187 -12.87 -12.88 3.18
C ASN A 187 -11.95 -12.28 4.23
N TYR A 188 -10.69 -12.04 3.88
CA TYR A 188 -9.72 -11.34 4.70
C TYR A 188 -9.11 -10.20 3.89
N GLY A 189 -8.86 -9.06 4.52
CA GLY A 189 -8.24 -7.95 3.83
C GLY A 189 -7.95 -6.74 4.70
N TYR A 190 -7.01 -5.92 4.21
CA TYR A 190 -6.67 -4.62 4.77
C TYR A 190 -6.67 -3.56 3.68
N ALA A 191 -7.30 -2.42 3.93
CA ALA A 191 -7.08 -1.23 3.14
C ALA A 191 -5.98 -0.39 3.82
N ILE A 192 -4.93 -0.04 3.09
CA ILE A 192 -3.87 0.84 3.60
C ILE A 192 -4.22 2.27 3.21
N LEU A 193 -4.63 3.06 4.20
CA LEU A 193 -5.21 4.39 4.03
C LEU A 193 -4.15 5.49 3.87
N GLY A 194 -2.91 5.18 4.20
CA GLY A 194 -1.80 6.13 4.15
C GLY A 194 -0.78 5.90 5.24
N ILE A 195 0.07 6.90 5.43
CA ILE A 195 1.02 6.96 6.54
C ILE A 195 0.34 7.59 7.76
N LYS A 196 0.79 7.20 8.95
CA LYS A 196 0.39 7.86 10.19
C LYS A 196 1.03 9.24 10.27
N ASP A 197 0.17 10.24 10.30
CA ASP A 197 0.46 11.67 10.41
C ASP A 197 -0.77 12.34 11.03
N ASP A 198 -0.87 12.26 12.35
CA ASP A 198 -2.10 12.59 13.10
C ASP A 198 -2.53 14.07 12.95
N GLN A 199 -1.61 14.95 12.54
CA GLN A 199 -1.86 16.37 12.31
C GLN A 199 -1.90 16.74 10.82
N HIS A 200 -1.74 15.76 9.92
CA HIS A 200 -1.78 15.93 8.46
C HIS A 200 -0.85 17.05 7.95
N VAL A 201 0.36 17.14 8.51
CA VAL A 201 1.35 18.16 8.14
C VAL A 201 2.25 17.75 6.98
N THR A 202 2.26 16.46 6.64
CA THR A 202 3.07 15.89 5.58
C THR A 202 2.33 15.87 4.24
N LEU A 203 3.09 16.00 3.15
CA LEU A 203 2.57 15.91 1.79
C LEU A 203 2.62 14.46 1.25
N PRO A 204 1.73 14.10 0.31
CA PRO A 204 1.79 12.81 -0.37
C PRO A 204 3.12 12.60 -1.09
N ILE A 205 3.71 11.42 -0.89
CA ILE A 205 4.95 10.99 -1.52
C ILE A 205 4.78 9.59 -2.10
N GLN A 206 5.33 9.39 -3.29
CA GLN A 206 5.59 8.08 -3.88
C GLN A 206 7.09 7.88 -4.08
N LEU A 207 7.56 6.66 -3.84
CA LEU A 207 8.92 6.21 -4.12
C LEU A 207 8.88 5.17 -5.24
N LYS A 208 9.77 5.30 -6.21
CA LYS A 208 10.12 4.23 -7.16
C LYS A 208 11.58 3.84 -6.93
N VAL A 209 11.85 2.55 -6.96
CA VAL A 209 13.23 2.02 -6.96
C VAL A 209 13.56 1.42 -8.34
N ASN A 210 14.83 1.38 -8.71
CA ASN A 210 15.25 0.92 -10.04
C ASN A 210 15.24 -0.61 -10.24
N VAL A 211 14.95 -1.39 -9.20
CA VAL A 211 14.87 -2.86 -9.24
C VAL A 211 13.52 -3.32 -8.74
N SER A 212 12.90 -4.30 -9.38
CA SER A 212 11.59 -4.85 -8.96
C SER A 212 11.69 -6.14 -8.13
N ASP A 213 12.88 -6.73 -8.06
CA ASP A 213 13.16 -7.98 -7.36
C ASP A 213 14.18 -7.70 -6.25
N GLU A 214 13.86 -8.06 -5.00
CA GLU A 214 14.76 -7.87 -3.87
C GLU A 214 15.68 -9.10 -3.77
N PRO A 215 17.01 -8.96 -3.64
CA PRO A 215 17.88 -10.10 -3.37
C PRO A 215 17.45 -10.84 -2.09
N ASN A 216 17.29 -12.16 -2.19
CA ASN A 216 16.83 -12.98 -1.07
C ASN A 216 17.92 -13.17 -0.01
N VAL A 217 17.97 -12.23 0.93
CA VAL A 217 18.94 -12.28 2.03
C VAL A 217 18.62 -13.38 3.04
N SER A 218 17.38 -13.87 3.11
CA SER A 218 16.99 -14.96 4.02
C SER A 218 17.65 -16.30 3.64
N THR A 219 18.02 -16.46 2.36
CA THR A 219 18.77 -17.62 1.85
C THR A 219 20.23 -17.28 1.54
N GLY A 220 20.76 -16.17 2.03
CA GLY A 220 22.17 -15.80 1.93
C GLY A 220 22.58 -14.97 0.71
N SER A 221 21.63 -14.48 -0.11
CA SER A 221 21.97 -13.49 -1.15
C SER A 221 22.52 -12.21 -0.52
N LEU A 222 23.45 -11.55 -1.20
CA LEU A 222 23.95 -10.25 -0.74
C LEU A 222 22.96 -9.14 -1.08
N PRO A 223 22.74 -8.16 -0.18
CA PRO A 223 21.93 -6.99 -0.48
C PRO A 223 22.59 -6.13 -1.56
N ILE A 224 21.76 -5.43 -2.33
CA ILE A 224 22.21 -4.48 -3.35
C ILE A 224 21.86 -3.05 -2.94
N LEU A 225 22.55 -2.09 -3.58
CA LEU A 225 22.27 -0.67 -3.46
C LEU A 225 21.41 -0.22 -4.64
N MET A 226 20.26 0.35 -4.34
CA MET A 226 19.25 0.74 -5.33
C MET A 226 19.20 2.26 -5.49
N ASP A 227 18.74 2.70 -6.65
CA ASP A 227 18.40 4.11 -6.91
C ASP A 227 16.95 4.38 -6.54
N GLY A 228 16.71 5.51 -5.85
CA GLY A 228 15.39 5.99 -5.48
C GLY A 228 14.97 7.21 -6.28
N THR A 229 13.74 7.22 -6.80
CA THR A 229 13.09 8.40 -7.38
C THR A 229 11.81 8.70 -6.61
N ILE A 230 11.73 9.90 -6.05
CA ILE A 230 10.66 10.35 -5.18
C ILE A 230 9.79 11.33 -5.96
N LEU A 231 8.48 11.09 -6.00
CA LEU A 231 7.48 12.04 -6.49
C LEU A 231 6.72 12.63 -5.31
N ILE A 232 6.79 13.94 -5.15
CA ILE A 232 6.04 14.69 -4.15
C ILE A 232 4.87 15.38 -4.87
N SER A 233 3.67 15.31 -4.29
CA SER A 233 2.45 15.89 -4.88
C SER A 233 1.78 16.88 -3.93
N ASN A 234 0.75 17.58 -4.43
CA ASN A 234 -0.01 18.61 -3.70
C ASN A 234 0.83 19.80 -3.23
N LEU A 235 1.90 20.11 -3.97
CA LEU A 235 2.72 21.29 -3.72
C LEU A 235 1.99 22.55 -4.18
N GLN A 236 2.31 23.67 -3.54
CA GLN A 236 1.78 24.97 -3.90
C GLN A 236 2.89 25.82 -4.53
N PHE A 237 2.54 26.51 -5.62
CA PHE A 237 3.47 27.34 -6.37
C PHE A 237 4.18 28.36 -5.47
N ASN A 238 5.49 28.51 -5.67
CA ASN A 238 6.35 29.48 -5.01
C ASN A 238 6.44 29.32 -3.48
N ARG A 239 6.17 28.11 -2.95
CA ARG A 239 6.37 27.77 -1.54
C ARG A 239 7.61 26.90 -1.32
N ASP A 240 8.24 27.09 -0.17
CA ASP A 240 9.43 26.35 0.24
C ASP A 240 9.02 25.10 1.04
N TYR A 241 9.67 23.97 0.75
CA TYR A 241 9.40 22.66 1.30
C TYR A 241 10.69 21.97 1.70
N VAL A 242 10.56 20.98 2.57
CA VAL A 242 11.66 20.16 3.07
C VAL A 242 11.30 18.70 2.87
N LEU A 243 12.12 17.97 2.12
CA LEU A 243 12.08 16.52 2.02
C LEU A 243 13.05 15.92 3.03
N LEU A 244 12.54 15.04 3.88
CA LEU A 244 13.26 14.37 4.95
C LEU A 244 13.35 12.87 4.66
N ARG A 245 14.55 12.32 4.74
CA ARG A 245 14.83 10.89 4.57
C ARG A 245 15.20 10.27 5.91
N TYR A 246 14.57 9.15 6.28
CA TYR A 246 14.84 8.41 7.51
C TYR A 246 15.31 7.00 7.18
N LYS A 247 16.27 6.51 7.96
CA LYS A 247 16.83 5.16 7.81
C LYS A 247 15.90 4.04 8.30
N THR A 248 14.98 4.35 9.22
CA THR A 248 14.12 3.34 9.87
C THR A 248 12.83 3.98 10.36
N HIS A 249 11.75 3.19 10.41
CA HIS A 249 10.43 3.62 10.91
C HIS A 249 10.53 4.23 12.31
N ARG A 250 11.42 3.70 13.15
CA ARG A 250 11.60 4.14 14.56
C ARG A 250 11.93 5.63 14.73
N PHE A 251 12.45 6.28 13.69
CA PHE A 251 12.81 7.71 13.73
C PHE A 251 11.81 8.61 13.01
N VAL A 252 10.81 8.02 12.33
CA VAL A 252 9.80 8.77 11.59
C VAL A 252 8.74 9.24 12.58
N PRO A 253 8.52 10.55 12.74
CA PRO A 253 7.41 11.03 13.56
C PRO A 253 6.06 10.57 12.98
N THR A 254 5.13 10.23 13.87
CA THR A 254 3.74 9.88 13.53
C THR A 254 2.75 10.98 13.90
N SER A 255 3.23 11.98 14.64
CA SER A 255 2.48 13.15 15.08
C SER A 255 3.44 14.32 15.32
N GLY A 256 2.90 15.51 15.55
CA GLY A 256 3.62 16.75 15.78
C GLY A 256 3.34 17.80 14.72
N ASP A 257 3.73 19.04 15.01
CA ASP A 257 3.70 20.13 14.04
C ASP A 257 4.83 20.00 13.00
N ILE A 258 4.86 20.93 12.04
CA ILE A 258 5.93 21.00 11.03
C ILE A 258 7.32 21.05 11.69
N GLN A 259 7.45 21.80 12.79
CA GLN A 259 8.74 21.96 13.47
C GLN A 259 9.21 20.66 14.15
N HIS A 260 8.30 19.79 14.55
CA HIS A 260 8.62 18.47 15.08
C HIS A 260 9.28 17.61 14.01
N PHE A 261 8.73 17.57 12.79
CA PHE A 261 9.36 16.89 11.65
C PHE A 261 10.71 17.51 11.30
N LEU A 262 10.81 18.85 11.23
CA LEU A 262 12.06 19.55 10.90
C LEU A 262 13.17 19.40 11.95
N ARG A 263 12.84 18.97 13.18
CA ARG A 263 13.79 18.71 14.27
C ARG A 263 13.95 17.22 14.58
N SER A 264 13.27 16.36 13.84
CA SER A 264 13.31 14.91 14.05
C SER A 264 14.65 14.30 13.64
N ASN A 265 14.83 13.01 13.95
CA ASN A 265 16.07 12.28 13.67
C ASN A 265 16.13 11.76 12.22
N TYR A 266 15.96 12.66 11.24
CA TYR A 266 16.17 12.34 9.84
C TYR A 266 17.65 12.14 9.53
N GLN A 267 17.94 11.33 8.52
CA GLN A 267 19.29 11.08 8.03
C GLN A 267 19.73 12.15 7.02
N PHE A 268 18.82 12.55 6.13
CA PHE A 268 19.09 13.55 5.10
C PHE A 268 17.92 14.53 4.96
N ARG A 269 18.26 15.75 4.57
CA ARG A 269 17.35 16.86 4.35
C ARG A 269 17.63 17.49 2.99
N HIS A 270 16.57 17.73 2.23
CA HIS A 270 16.61 18.44 0.96
C HIS A 270 15.59 19.56 0.94
N ASP A 271 16.06 20.79 0.89
CA ASP A 271 15.23 21.99 0.85
C ASP A 271 15.01 22.40 -0.61
N PHE A 272 13.77 22.72 -0.97
CA PHE A 272 13.45 23.16 -2.33
C PHE A 272 12.27 24.11 -2.36
N ARG A 273 12.16 24.87 -3.45
CA ARG A 273 11.01 25.73 -3.72
C ARG A 273 10.19 25.15 -4.85
N ALA A 274 8.90 24.95 -4.61
CA ALA A 274 8.00 24.36 -5.60
C ALA A 274 7.69 25.36 -6.72
N SER A 275 7.93 24.95 -7.96
CA SER A 275 7.53 25.68 -9.17
C SER A 275 6.27 25.11 -9.83
N GLN A 276 5.79 23.95 -9.36
CA GLN A 276 4.64 23.20 -9.87
C GLN A 276 3.93 22.49 -8.71
N SER A 277 2.80 21.84 -9.00
CA SER A 277 2.04 21.03 -8.02
C SER A 277 2.71 19.70 -7.67
N THR A 278 3.73 19.30 -8.44
CA THR A 278 4.53 18.10 -8.24
C THR A 278 6.02 18.42 -8.29
N TYR A 279 6.83 17.63 -7.60
CA TYR A 279 8.29 17.72 -7.64
C TYR A 279 8.90 16.32 -7.64
N THR A 280 9.78 16.06 -8.61
CA THR A 280 10.53 14.81 -8.70
C THR A 280 11.93 15.02 -8.14
N TYR A 281 12.30 14.21 -7.16
CA TYR A 281 13.63 14.19 -6.55
C TYR A 281 14.30 12.84 -6.82
N HIS A 282 15.51 12.86 -7.36
CA HIS A 282 16.34 11.67 -7.47
C HIS A 282 17.25 11.61 -6.25
N ASP A 283 17.12 10.57 -5.42
CA ASP A 283 17.93 10.45 -4.21
C ASP A 283 19.39 10.15 -4.59
N PRO A 284 20.34 11.04 -4.28
CA PRO A 284 21.76 10.76 -4.52
C PRO A 284 22.28 9.64 -3.61
N GLU A 285 21.60 9.38 -2.49
CA GLU A 285 21.96 8.32 -1.55
C GLU A 285 21.30 7.01 -1.95
N LYS A 286 22.11 5.96 -2.05
CA LYS A 286 21.59 4.63 -2.38
C LYS A 286 20.72 4.07 -1.26
N ILE A 287 19.70 3.30 -1.65
CA ILE A 287 18.81 2.58 -0.73
C ILE A 287 19.28 1.12 -0.64
N PRO A 288 19.66 0.61 0.55
CA PRO A 288 20.01 -0.79 0.72
C PRO A 288 18.77 -1.68 0.62
N SER A 289 18.81 -2.72 -0.23
CA SER A 289 17.67 -3.58 -0.50
C SER A 289 17.17 -4.32 0.74
N ASN A 290 18.05 -4.74 1.65
CA ASN A 290 17.66 -5.48 2.86
C ASN A 290 17.21 -4.59 4.04
N GLY A 291 17.15 -3.27 3.86
CA GLY A 291 16.84 -2.33 4.92
C GLY A 291 15.46 -1.69 4.79
N SER A 292 15.38 -0.46 5.28
CA SER A 292 14.25 0.41 5.04
C SER A 292 14.70 1.83 4.76
N THR A 293 13.86 2.63 4.11
CA THR A 293 14.06 4.06 3.94
C THR A 293 12.70 4.72 3.83
N TYR A 294 12.46 5.78 4.60
CA TYR A 294 11.18 6.48 4.65
C TYR A 294 11.38 7.93 4.24
N TYR A 295 10.47 8.46 3.44
CA TYR A 295 10.46 9.87 3.06
C TYR A 295 9.23 10.57 3.66
N ARG A 296 9.43 11.79 4.15
CA ARG A 296 8.36 12.72 4.53
C ARG A 296 8.66 14.09 3.94
N CYS A 297 7.66 14.77 3.42
CA CYS A 297 7.81 16.14 2.94
C CYS A 297 6.89 17.01 3.75
N VAL A 298 7.41 18.13 4.24
CA VAL A 298 6.67 19.14 4.99
C VAL A 298 6.96 20.53 4.43
N PRO A 299 6.08 21.52 4.61
CA PRO A 299 6.44 22.92 4.33
C PRO A 299 7.64 23.36 5.18
N ALA A 300 8.47 24.29 4.69
CA ALA A 300 9.64 24.76 5.42
C ALA A 300 9.32 25.70 6.60
N LYS A 301 8.09 26.22 6.66
CA LYS A 301 7.58 27.10 7.72
C LYS A 301 6.07 26.94 7.86
N ASP A 302 5.56 27.20 9.06
CA ASP A 302 4.12 27.24 9.31
C ASP A 302 3.44 28.34 8.49
N ILE A 303 2.24 28.02 8.00
CA ILE A 303 1.40 28.94 7.22
C ILE A 303 0.59 29.85 8.16
N HIS A 304 0.57 29.57 9.47
CA HIS A 304 -0.10 30.40 10.47
C HIS A 304 0.86 31.40 11.13
N SER A 305 1.31 32.38 10.36
CA SER A 305 1.80 33.66 10.91
C SER A 305 1.37 34.87 10.10
N HIS A 306 0.26 34.80 9.36
CA HIS A 306 -0.54 36.00 9.15
C HIS A 306 -1.31 36.29 10.44
N LYS A 307 -0.58 36.83 11.44
CA LYS A 307 -1.19 37.86 12.28
C LYS A 307 -1.59 38.97 11.30
N THR A 308 -2.86 39.31 11.31
CA THR A 308 -3.33 40.59 10.79
C THR A 308 -2.57 41.67 11.54
N ASP A 309 -1.57 42.27 10.89
CA ASP A 309 -1.14 43.63 11.18
C ASP A 309 -2.24 44.57 10.66
N GLU A 310 -3.37 44.55 11.36
CA GLU A 310 -4.39 45.59 11.33
C GLU A 310 -4.93 45.67 12.76
N GLU A 311 -4.29 46.50 13.58
CA GLU A 311 -4.97 47.68 14.13
C GLU A 311 -3.95 48.60 14.80
N LEU A 312 -4.05 49.87 14.36
CA LEU A 312 -3.39 51.08 14.84
C LEU A 312 -3.73 51.39 16.30
#